data_AF-A0A447PX04-F1
#
_entry.id   AF-A0A447PX04-F1
#
_cell.length_a   1.000
_cell.length_b   1.000
_cell.length_c   1.000
_cell.angle_alpha   90.00
_cell.angle_beta   90.00
_cell.angle_gamma   90.00
#
_symmetry.space_group_name_H-M   'P 1'
#
loop_
_entity.id
_entity.type
_entity.pdbx_description
1 polymer ?
#
loop_
_entity_poly.entity_id
_entity_poly.type
_entity_poly.pdbx_seq_one_letter_code
_entity_poly.pdbx_strand_id
1 'polypeptide(L)'
;MVSRIGGASFDDFQQDLLNLSKRAWLARKPISPGGLLKYVHGGEYHAYNPDVVRTLQQAVQSGEYSDYQEYAKLVNERPAATLRDLLAIHPDGEAVTIDEVEPASELFKRFDTAAMSIGALSPEAHEALAEAMNSLGGNSNSGEGGEDPARYGTNKVSRIKQVPLVALA
;
A
#
# COMPACT_ATOMS: atom_id res chain seq x y z
N MET A 1 24.58 -8.49 -16.04
CA MET A 1 23.24 -7.97 -15.69
C MET A 1 22.47 -9.12 -15.06
N VAL A 2 21.75 -8.91 -13.96
CA VAL A 2 21.11 -10.00 -13.20
C VAL A 2 19.61 -10.00 -13.46
N SER A 3 19.06 -11.10 -13.95
CA SER A 3 17.62 -11.38 -13.96
C SER A 3 17.35 -12.60 -13.08
N ARG A 4 16.81 -12.37 -11.89
CA ARG A 4 16.55 -13.45 -10.90
C ARG A 4 15.26 -14.22 -11.19
N ILE A 5 14.38 -13.62 -11.98
CA ILE A 5 13.09 -14.18 -12.36
C ILE A 5 13.07 -14.20 -13.89
N GLY A 6 12.70 -15.34 -14.48
CA GLY A 6 12.47 -15.43 -15.92
C GLY A 6 11.36 -14.48 -16.35
N GLY A 7 11.41 -14.00 -17.60
CA GLY A 7 10.44 -13.05 -18.10
C GLY A 7 10.15 -13.28 -19.58
N ALA A 8 9.70 -12.21 -20.25
CA ALA A 8 9.39 -12.22 -21.66
C ALA A 8 10.58 -12.65 -22.54
N SER A 9 10.27 -13.38 -23.60
CA SER A 9 11.17 -13.80 -24.66
C SER A 9 11.13 -12.83 -25.85
N PHE A 10 11.98 -13.06 -26.86
CA PHE A 10 11.94 -12.26 -28.09
C PHE A 10 10.63 -12.40 -28.86
N ASP A 11 9.98 -13.57 -28.79
CA ASP A 11 8.69 -13.80 -29.44
C ASP A 11 7.59 -12.95 -28.80
N ASP A 12 7.61 -12.81 -27.47
CA ASP A 12 6.68 -11.96 -26.73
C ASP A 12 6.86 -10.48 -27.13
N PHE A 13 8.10 -10.00 -27.18
CA PHE A 13 8.40 -8.63 -27.62
C PHE A 13 7.98 -8.37 -29.06
N GLN A 14 8.21 -9.35 -29.96
CA GLN A 14 7.75 -9.27 -31.34
C GLN A 14 6.22 -9.15 -31.39
N GLN A 15 5.51 -9.96 -30.60
CA GLN A 15 4.05 -9.95 -30.56
C GLN A 15 3.51 -8.60 -30.05
N ASP A 16 4.12 -8.02 -29.02
CA ASP A 16 3.77 -6.69 -28.50
C ASP A 16 3.98 -5.58 -29.53
N LEU A 17 5.10 -5.62 -30.26
CA LEU A 17 5.39 -4.67 -31.34
C LEU A 17 4.37 -4.78 -32.48
N LEU A 18 3.98 -6.00 -32.86
CA LEU A 18 2.94 -6.23 -33.87
C LEU A 18 1.57 -5.69 -33.40
N ASN A 19 1.21 -5.91 -32.14
CA ASN A 19 -0.03 -5.41 -31.55
C ASN A 19 -0.06 -3.87 -31.46
N LEU A 20 1.07 -3.25 -31.13
CA LEU A 20 1.21 -1.80 -31.13
C LEU A 20 1.10 -1.24 -32.55
N SER A 21 1.86 -1.81 -33.50
CA SER A 21 1.86 -1.39 -34.90
C SER A 21 0.45 -1.42 -35.50
N LYS A 22 -0.29 -2.53 -35.33
CA LYS A 22 -1.68 -2.65 -35.80
C LYS A 22 -2.58 -1.54 -35.27
N ARG A 23 -2.39 -1.10 -34.01
CA ARG A 23 -3.19 -0.03 -33.41
C ARG A 23 -2.76 1.36 -33.91
N ALA A 24 -1.46 1.59 -34.04
CA ALA A 24 -0.88 2.88 -34.41
C ALA A 24 -1.27 3.31 -35.84
N TRP A 25 -1.43 2.35 -36.76
CA TRP A 25 -1.77 2.63 -38.16
C TRP A 25 -3.28 2.71 -38.44
N LEU A 26 -4.15 2.63 -37.43
CA LEU A 26 -5.60 2.82 -37.60
C LEU A 26 -5.94 4.31 -37.71
N ALA A 27 -6.22 4.79 -38.92
CA ALA A 27 -6.45 6.20 -39.24
C ALA A 27 -7.52 6.92 -38.39
N ARG A 28 -8.50 6.18 -37.83
CA ARG A 28 -9.60 6.73 -37.02
C ARG A 28 -9.46 6.46 -35.52
N LYS A 29 -8.29 6.06 -35.04
CA LYS A 29 -8.05 5.81 -33.62
C LYS A 29 -7.19 6.93 -33.02
N PRO A 30 -7.74 7.81 -32.18
CA PRO A 30 -6.93 8.83 -31.50
C PRO A 30 -6.01 8.20 -30.45
N ILE A 31 -4.99 8.95 -30.05
CA ILE A 31 -4.11 8.57 -28.94
C ILE A 31 -4.95 8.52 -27.66
N SER A 32 -4.84 7.42 -26.91
CA SER A 32 -5.48 7.30 -25.61
C SER A 32 -4.75 8.18 -24.59
N PRO A 33 -5.46 8.85 -23.65
CA PRO A 33 -4.84 9.53 -22.51
C PRO A 33 -3.92 8.62 -21.67
N GLY A 34 -4.13 7.30 -21.77
CA GLY A 34 -3.42 6.29 -20.99
C GLY A 34 -3.88 6.32 -19.53
N GLY A 35 -3.08 5.68 -18.68
CA GLY A 35 -3.34 5.66 -17.23
C GLY A 35 -2.12 5.23 -16.43
N LEU A 36 -0.91 5.31 -16.99
CA LEU A 36 0.28 4.75 -16.34
C LEU A 36 0.66 5.49 -15.05
N LEU A 37 0.65 6.83 -15.10
CA LEU A 37 1.09 7.67 -13.97
C LEU A 37 -0.04 8.08 -13.03
N LYS A 38 -1.28 8.11 -13.55
CA LYS A 38 -2.47 8.52 -12.81
C LYS A 38 -3.63 7.65 -13.22
N TYR A 39 -4.45 7.29 -12.24
CA TYR A 39 -5.68 6.56 -12.49
C TYR A 39 -6.56 7.28 -13.53
N VAL A 40 -6.96 6.54 -14.54
CA VAL A 40 -7.96 6.91 -15.54
C VAL A 40 -8.97 5.77 -15.63
N HIS A 41 -10.26 6.08 -15.54
CA HIS A 41 -11.30 5.07 -15.59
C HIS A 41 -11.25 4.29 -16.91
N GLY A 42 -11.25 2.96 -16.84
CA GLY A 42 -11.08 2.07 -17.99
C GLY A 42 -9.67 2.00 -18.57
N GLY A 43 -8.67 2.61 -17.91
CA GLY A 43 -7.26 2.56 -18.27
C GLY A 43 -6.49 1.45 -17.56
N GLU A 44 -5.21 1.71 -17.29
CA GLU A 44 -4.33 0.83 -16.52
C GLU A 44 -4.91 0.56 -15.12
N TYR A 45 -4.69 -0.63 -14.57
CA TYR A 45 -5.12 -0.94 -13.21
C TYR A 45 -4.21 -0.24 -12.18
N HIS A 46 -4.82 0.37 -11.16
CA HIS A 46 -4.11 0.97 -10.03
C HIS A 46 -4.50 0.24 -8.74
N ALA A 47 -3.51 -0.17 -7.95
CA ALA A 47 -3.76 -0.76 -6.63
C ALA A 47 -4.49 0.22 -5.70
N TYR A 48 -4.25 1.53 -5.87
CA TYR A 48 -4.98 2.61 -5.23
C TYR A 48 -5.94 3.26 -6.24
N ASN A 49 -7.10 2.65 -6.42
CA ASN A 49 -8.17 3.17 -7.28
C ASN A 49 -9.35 3.70 -6.42
N PRO A 50 -10.27 4.49 -7.00
CA PRO A 50 -11.35 5.12 -6.25
C PRO A 50 -12.23 4.13 -5.48
N ASP A 51 -12.48 2.94 -6.02
CA ASP A 51 -13.33 1.94 -5.36
C ASP A 51 -12.64 1.37 -4.12
N VAL A 52 -11.38 0.96 -4.25
CA VAL A 52 -10.55 0.45 -3.14
C VAL A 52 -10.41 1.49 -2.02
N VAL A 53 -10.14 2.75 -2.37
CA VAL A 53 -9.99 3.83 -1.38
C VAL A 53 -11.32 4.11 -0.67
N ARG A 54 -12.43 4.19 -1.42
CA ARG A 54 -13.76 4.45 -0.86
C ARG A 54 -14.20 3.34 0.10
N THR A 55 -14.06 2.08 -0.28
CA THR A 55 -14.45 0.95 0.58
C THR A 55 -13.59 0.88 1.84
N LEU A 56 -12.29 1.20 1.76
CA LEU A 56 -11.44 1.24 2.94
C LEU A 56 -11.85 2.37 3.89
N GLN A 57 -12.12 3.56 3.36
CA GLN A 57 -12.61 4.69 4.17
C GLN A 57 -13.94 4.36 4.84
N GLN A 58 -14.86 3.73 4.11
CA GLN A 58 -16.13 3.29 4.69
C GLN A 58 -15.90 2.28 5.83
N ALA A 59 -15.07 1.25 5.62
CA ALA A 59 -14.80 0.24 6.62
C ALA A 59 -14.21 0.81 7.92
N VAL A 60 -13.30 1.78 7.82
CA VAL A 60 -12.70 2.44 9.01
C VAL A 60 -13.69 3.38 9.70
N GLN A 61 -14.62 4.00 8.94
CA GLN A 61 -15.63 4.90 9.51
C GLN A 61 -16.80 4.17 10.15
N SER A 62 -17.28 3.08 9.54
CA SER A 62 -18.40 2.29 10.08
C SER A 62 -17.95 1.39 11.22
N GLY A 63 -16.72 0.87 11.17
CA GLY A 63 -16.22 -0.12 12.14
C GLY A 63 -16.79 -1.53 11.92
N GLU A 64 -17.62 -1.72 10.88
CA GLU A 64 -18.26 -3.00 10.58
C GLU A 64 -17.33 -3.90 9.77
N TYR A 65 -17.13 -5.14 10.23
CA TYR A 65 -16.22 -6.06 9.55
C TYR A 65 -16.67 -6.43 8.13
N SER A 66 -17.98 -6.43 7.86
CA SER A 66 -18.53 -6.68 6.52
C SER A 66 -18.07 -5.64 5.50
N ASP A 67 -17.93 -4.37 5.91
CA ASP A 67 -17.44 -3.32 5.02
C ASP A 67 -15.94 -3.51 4.72
N TYR A 68 -15.17 -4.00 5.69
CA TYR A 68 -13.78 -4.40 5.47
C TYR A 68 -13.68 -5.60 4.51
N GLN A 69 -14.58 -6.58 4.61
CA GLN A 69 -14.60 -7.73 3.71
C GLN A 69 -14.83 -7.32 2.25
N GLU A 70 -15.68 -6.31 1.99
CA GLU A 70 -15.88 -5.77 0.65
C GLU A 70 -14.58 -5.12 0.11
N TYR A 71 -13.90 -4.31 0.92
CA TYR A 71 -12.57 -3.79 0.58
C TYR A 71 -11.56 -4.92 0.29
N ALA A 72 -11.49 -5.92 1.16
CA ALA A 72 -10.55 -7.03 1.05
C ALA A 72 -10.80 -7.84 -0.22
N LYS A 73 -12.06 -8.05 -0.60
CA LYS A 73 -12.45 -8.73 -1.84
C LYS A 73 -11.92 -7.99 -3.07
N LEU A 74 -12.12 -6.66 -3.15
CA LEU A 74 -11.62 -5.84 -4.26
C LEU A 74 -10.09 -5.91 -4.41
N VAL A 75 -9.37 -6.04 -3.30
CA VAL A 75 -7.90 -6.12 -3.29
C VAL A 75 -7.39 -7.52 -3.59
N ASN A 76 -8.06 -8.57 -3.11
CA ASN A 76 -7.58 -9.95 -3.18
C ASN A 76 -8.04 -10.70 -4.45
N GLU A 77 -9.18 -10.33 -5.04
CA GLU A 77 -9.73 -11.00 -6.24
C GLU A 77 -9.35 -10.29 -7.56
N ARG A 78 -8.47 -9.30 -7.50
CA ARG A 78 -8.00 -8.56 -8.68
C ARG A 78 -7.05 -9.40 -9.55
N PRO A 79 -6.87 -9.02 -10.84
CA PRO A 79 -5.77 -9.55 -11.64
C PRO A 79 -4.40 -9.27 -10.98
N ALA A 80 -3.43 -10.14 -11.22
CA ALA A 80 -2.09 -9.99 -10.65
C ALA A 80 -1.48 -8.63 -11.00
N ALA A 81 -1.21 -7.82 -9.96
CA ALA A 81 -0.63 -6.49 -10.08
C ALA A 81 0.77 -6.41 -9.45
N THR A 82 1.08 -7.34 -8.56
CA THR A 82 2.36 -7.45 -7.84
C THR A 82 2.80 -8.92 -7.77
N LEU A 83 4.10 -9.16 -7.56
CA LEU A 83 4.64 -10.53 -7.53
C LEU A 83 3.98 -11.44 -6.48
N ARG A 84 3.57 -10.88 -5.34
CA ARG A 84 2.88 -11.65 -4.29
C ARG A 84 1.51 -12.18 -4.73
N ASP A 85 0.89 -11.54 -5.73
CA ASP A 85 -0.39 -11.99 -6.27
C ASP A 85 -0.23 -13.28 -7.10
N LEU A 86 1.01 -13.66 -7.45
CA LEU A 86 1.36 -14.92 -8.11
C LEU A 86 1.67 -16.05 -7.11
N LEU A 87 1.61 -15.77 -5.81
CA LEU A 87 1.91 -16.74 -4.76
C LEU A 87 0.61 -17.21 -4.10
N ALA A 88 0.54 -18.50 -3.79
CA ALA A 88 -0.51 -19.09 -2.98
C ALA A 88 0.07 -19.57 -1.65
N ILE A 89 -0.68 -19.38 -0.57
CA ILE A 89 -0.34 -19.95 0.73
C ILE A 89 -0.76 -21.41 0.71
N HIS A 90 0.20 -22.31 0.89
CA HIS A 90 -0.04 -23.73 1.13
C HIS A 90 0.17 -24.00 2.62
N PRO A 91 -0.90 -23.98 3.44
CA PRO A 91 -0.77 -24.23 4.87
C PRO A 91 -0.33 -25.69 5.09
N ASP A 92 0.55 -25.87 6.07
CA ASP A 92 0.95 -27.18 6.57
C ASP A 92 0.23 -27.46 7.90
N GLY A 93 -0.27 -28.67 8.09
CA GLY A 93 -1.05 -29.07 9.27
C GLY A 93 -2.56 -28.83 9.20
N GLU A 94 -3.23 -29.09 10.33
CA GLU A 94 -4.68 -28.92 10.47
C GLU A 94 -5.05 -27.48 10.83
N ALA A 95 -6.24 -27.05 10.44
CA ALA A 95 -6.74 -25.72 10.78
C ALA A 95 -6.97 -25.63 12.30
N VAL A 96 -6.48 -24.55 12.91
CA VAL A 96 -6.70 -24.24 14.32
C VAL A 96 -7.89 -23.31 14.49
N THR A 97 -8.46 -23.29 15.69
CA THR A 97 -9.52 -22.34 16.05
C THR A 97 -8.93 -20.93 16.24
N ILE A 98 -9.74 -19.89 16.05
CA ILE A 98 -9.26 -18.51 16.22
C ILE A 98 -8.79 -18.22 17.64
N ASP A 99 -9.33 -18.93 18.64
CA ASP A 99 -8.97 -18.79 20.05
C ASP A 99 -7.55 -19.32 20.36
N GLU A 100 -7.01 -20.18 19.49
CA GLU A 100 -5.64 -20.68 19.57
C GLU A 100 -4.63 -19.74 18.90
N VAL A 101 -5.11 -18.78 18.10
CA VAL A 101 -4.28 -17.75 17.47
C VAL A 101 -3.94 -16.67 18.50
N GLU A 102 -2.75 -16.09 18.38
CA GLU A 102 -2.35 -14.97 19.25
C GLU A 102 -3.36 -13.81 19.17
N PRO A 103 -3.64 -13.14 20.31
CA PRO A 103 -4.63 -12.07 20.34
C PRO A 103 -4.18 -10.87 19.51
N ALA A 104 -5.16 -10.15 18.93
CA ALA A 104 -4.90 -9.01 18.05
C ALA A 104 -4.00 -7.93 18.67
N SER A 105 -4.06 -7.73 19.99
CA SER A 105 -3.20 -6.80 20.73
C SER A 105 -1.70 -7.10 20.61
N GLU A 106 -1.32 -8.36 20.40
CA GLU A 106 0.08 -8.75 20.19
C GLU A 106 0.51 -8.55 18.73
N LEU A 107 -0.43 -8.65 17.79
CA LEU A 107 -0.18 -8.38 16.37
C LEU A 107 0.14 -6.90 16.12
N PHE A 108 -0.56 -5.98 16.79
CA PHE A 108 -0.37 -4.54 16.57
C PHE A 108 1.03 -4.03 16.89
N LYS A 109 1.74 -4.70 17.81
CA LYS A 109 3.13 -4.38 18.17
C LYS A 109 4.11 -4.58 17.00
N ARG A 110 3.72 -5.39 16.02
CA ARG A 110 4.50 -5.67 14.80
C ARG A 110 4.23 -4.66 13.69
N PHE A 111 3.21 -3.82 13.83
CA PHE A 111 2.91 -2.76 12.88
C PHE A 111 3.64 -1.48 13.23
N ASP A 112 4.15 -0.83 12.18
CA ASP A 112 4.77 0.49 12.23
C ASP A 112 4.14 1.34 11.13
N THR A 113 3.79 2.58 11.46
CA THR A 113 3.42 3.54 10.42
C THR A 113 4.69 4.01 9.73
N ALA A 114 4.71 3.95 8.40
CA ALA A 114 5.85 4.39 7.61
C ALA A 114 6.31 5.81 8.00
N ALA A 115 7.62 6.05 7.84
CA ALA A 115 8.23 7.35 8.09
C ALA A 115 7.74 8.38 7.07
N MET A 116 6.85 9.27 7.50
CA MET A 116 6.33 10.38 6.69
C MET A 116 6.67 11.67 7.40
N SER A 117 7.39 12.57 6.72
CA SER A 117 7.89 13.80 7.34
C SER A 117 6.77 14.79 7.63
N ILE A 118 6.93 15.53 8.73
CA ILE A 118 6.18 16.75 8.95
C ILE A 118 6.54 17.75 7.83
N GLY A 119 5.53 18.31 7.16
CA GLY A 119 5.69 19.11 5.94
C GLY A 119 5.31 18.39 4.65
N ALA A 120 5.49 17.07 4.57
CA ALA A 120 4.82 16.24 3.56
C ALA A 120 3.38 15.93 3.98
N LEU A 121 3.17 15.76 5.29
CA LEU A 121 1.85 15.68 5.92
C LEU A 121 1.58 16.93 6.76
N SER A 122 0.29 17.19 7.00
CA SER A 122 -0.12 18.20 7.97
C SER A 122 0.26 17.75 9.40
N PRO A 123 0.46 18.69 10.33
CA PRO A 123 0.73 18.36 11.74
C PRO A 123 -0.35 17.46 12.35
N GLU A 124 -1.62 17.72 12.04
CA GLU A 124 -2.76 16.95 12.56
C GLU A 124 -2.73 15.49 12.08
N ALA A 125 -2.40 15.28 10.81
CA ALA A 125 -2.27 13.93 10.26
C ALA A 125 -1.10 13.17 10.90
N HIS A 126 0.03 13.87 11.12
CA HIS A 126 1.21 13.27 11.75
C HIS A 126 0.96 12.90 13.22
N GLU A 127 0.33 13.80 13.97
CA GLU A 127 -0.05 13.56 15.36
C GLU A 127 -1.07 12.42 15.50
N ALA A 128 -2.07 12.36 14.62
CA ALA A 128 -3.09 11.31 14.63
C ALA A 128 -2.48 9.91 14.46
N LEU A 129 -1.48 9.77 13.58
CA LEU A 129 -0.76 8.49 13.41
C LEU A 129 0.00 8.10 14.68
N ALA A 130 0.69 9.05 15.30
CA ALA A 130 1.44 8.77 16.51
C ALA A 130 0.52 8.39 17.68
N GLU A 131 -0.57 9.12 17.87
CA GLU A 131 -1.56 8.84 18.90
C GLU A 131 -2.23 7.47 18.71
N ALA A 132 -2.61 7.13 17.48
CA ALA A 132 -3.19 5.83 17.17
C ALA A 132 -2.23 4.67 17.48
N MET A 133 -0.98 4.77 17.02
CA MET A 133 0.00 3.70 17.21
C MET A 133 0.41 3.53 18.67
N ASN A 134 0.58 4.64 19.41
CA ASN A 134 0.86 4.57 20.84
C ASN A 134 -0.30 3.94 21.62
N SER A 135 -1.55 4.24 21.24
CA SER A 135 -2.75 3.66 21.86
C SER A 135 -2.87 2.16 21.58
N LEU A 136 -2.48 1.71 20.39
CA LEU A 136 -2.47 0.29 20.01
C LEU A 136 -1.22 -0.47 20.48
N GLY A 137 -0.23 0.22 21.03
CA GLY A 137 1.05 -0.36 21.43
C GLY A 137 2.02 -0.66 20.27
N GLY A 138 1.70 -0.22 19.04
CA GLY A 138 2.57 -0.29 17.87
C GLY A 138 3.61 0.83 17.83
N ASN A 139 4.22 1.04 16.67
CA ASN A 139 5.23 2.09 16.48
C ASN A 139 4.80 3.13 15.44
N SER A 140 5.26 4.36 15.66
CA SER A 140 5.18 5.43 14.68
C SER A 140 6.54 6.09 14.53
N ASN A 141 6.78 6.67 13.35
CA ASN A 141 8.08 7.22 12.97
C ASN A 141 7.97 8.72 12.65
N SER A 142 8.87 9.53 13.22
CA SER A 142 8.88 10.99 13.02
C SER A 142 9.08 11.40 11.56
N GLY A 143 9.72 10.56 10.75
CA GLY A 143 10.23 10.94 9.44
C GLY A 143 11.38 11.93 9.53
N GLU A 144 11.79 12.45 8.36
CA GLU A 144 12.98 13.29 8.20
C GLU A 144 12.82 14.73 8.72
N GLY A 145 11.58 15.19 8.89
CA GLY A 145 11.27 16.58 9.23
C GLY A 145 11.46 16.92 10.72
N GLY A 146 11.98 15.98 11.51
CA GLY A 146 12.05 16.12 12.96
C GLY A 146 10.68 16.03 13.64
N GLU A 147 10.61 16.44 14.90
CA GLU A 147 9.38 16.42 15.67
C GLU A 147 9.31 17.62 16.61
N ASP A 148 8.11 18.17 16.78
CA ASP A 148 7.88 19.30 17.67
C ASP A 148 8.14 18.90 19.14
N PRO A 149 9.03 19.61 19.87
CA PRO A 149 9.26 19.35 21.29
C PRO A 149 8.02 19.38 22.17
N ALA A 150 6.96 20.10 21.79
CA ALA A 150 5.69 20.13 22.52
C ALA A 150 5.01 18.74 22.60
N ARG A 151 5.36 17.81 21.71
CA ARG A 151 4.86 16.44 21.72
C ARG A 151 5.55 15.57 22.76
N TYR A 152 6.72 15.95 23.24
CA TYR A 152 7.48 15.15 24.19
C TYR A 152 6.72 15.01 25.52
N GLY A 153 6.67 13.78 26.03
CA GLY A 153 5.90 13.45 27.23
C GLY A 153 4.38 13.35 27.02
N THR A 154 3.89 13.48 25.78
CA THR A 154 2.49 13.27 25.42
C THR A 154 2.29 11.97 24.65
N ASN A 155 1.03 11.55 24.48
CA ASN A 155 0.68 10.41 23.63
C ASN A 155 0.89 10.66 22.12
N LYS A 156 1.28 11.87 21.73
CA LYS A 156 1.52 12.25 20.34
C LYS A 156 2.97 12.09 19.92
N VAL A 157 3.87 11.67 20.81
CA VAL A 157 5.28 11.48 20.49
C VAL A 157 5.46 10.26 19.57
N SER A 158 6.25 10.38 18.51
CA SER A 158 6.60 9.19 17.71
C SER A 158 7.60 8.32 18.47
N ARG A 159 7.43 6.99 18.46
CA ARG A 159 8.35 6.07 19.15
C ARG A 159 9.70 5.94 18.45
N ILE A 160 9.71 6.05 17.12
CA ILE A 160 10.91 5.97 16.29
C ILE A 160 11.23 7.36 15.78
N LYS A 161 12.50 7.77 15.91
CA LYS A 161 13.02 9.02 15.35
C LYS A 161 13.97 8.71 14.20
N GLN A 162 13.71 9.29 13.03
CA GLN A 162 14.63 9.15 11.90
C GLN A 162 15.76 10.18 12.01
N VAL A 163 16.99 9.73 11.73
CA VAL A 163 18.16 10.60 11.53
C VAL A 163 18.52 10.52 10.05
N PRO A 164 18.13 11.49 9.22
CA PRO A 164 18.49 11.48 7.80
C PRO A 164 19.98 11.74 7.62
N LEU A 165 20.57 11.11 6.60
CA LEU A 165 22.01 11.18 6.33
C LEU A 165 22.52 12.62 6.09
N VAL A 166 21.64 13.53 5.67
CA VAL A 166 21.98 14.95 5.39
C VAL A 166 22.22 15.76 6.68
N ALA A 167 21.75 15.29 7.84
CA ALA A 167 21.94 16.00 9.11
C ALA A 167 23.34 15.80 9.74
N LEU A 168 24.21 15.00 9.11
CA LEU A 168 25.55 14.64 9.59
C LEU A 168 26.71 15.19 8.72
N ALA A 169 26.41 16.04 7.73
CA ALA A 169 27.38 16.74 6.88
C ALA A 169 27.34 18.25 7.11
#